data_AF-A0A6J8BC72-F1
#
_entry.id   AF-A0A6J8BC72-F1
#
_cell.length_a   1.000
_cell.length_b   1.000
_cell.length_c   1.000
_cell.angle_alpha   90.00
_cell.angle_beta   90.00
_cell.angle_gamma   90.00
#
_symmetry.space_group_name_H-M   'P 1'
#
loop_
_entity.id
_entity.type
_entity.pdbx_description
1 polymer ?
#
loop_
_entity_poly.entity_id
_entity_poly.type
_entity_poly.pdbx_seq_one_letter_code
_entity_poly.pdbx_strand_id
1 'polypeptide(L)'
;MGSNVTTLNYGDKGVCTDDSGNLVCCFDHTLVNGKCVGCTIGFRFKGGSCMPCETNRYGKLCLQRCTCTFNQRCDNVLGCVNKTIFTQPASSQSTTCNTENFTQTTKLNLSEESEITNPTSTKKSSDGLLDREIVICTVVVACIIVILGLSYLVQIYRKNKKESMANTAQRTHSIKEFL
;
A
#
# COMPACT_ATOMS: atom_id res chain seq x y z
N MET A 1 -10.34 6.51 -15.78
CA MET A 1 -9.71 6.11 -17.06
C MET A 1 -8.70 5.05 -16.71
N GLY A 2 -9.05 3.78 -16.89
CA GLY A 2 -8.18 2.65 -16.61
C GLY A 2 -7.53 2.20 -17.91
N SER A 3 -6.19 2.27 -17.99
CA SER A 3 -5.44 1.73 -19.12
C SER A 3 -5.45 0.20 -19.05
N ASN A 4 -6.01 -0.43 -20.07
CA ASN A 4 -5.94 -1.89 -20.27
C ASN A 4 -4.53 -2.24 -20.77
N VAL A 5 -3.66 -2.62 -19.83
CA VAL A 5 -2.34 -3.17 -20.16
C VAL A 5 -2.55 -4.57 -20.73
N THR A 6 -2.36 -4.70 -22.04
CA THR A 6 -2.45 -5.99 -22.73
C THR A 6 -1.15 -6.75 -22.46
N THR A 7 -1.20 -7.73 -21.56
CA THR A 7 -0.09 -8.59 -21.16
C THR A 7 0.35 -9.47 -22.33
N LEU A 8 1.31 -9.01 -23.13
CA LEU A 8 2.09 -9.86 -24.03
C LEU A 8 3.22 -10.52 -23.24
N ASN A 9 3.14 -11.83 -23.09
CA ASN A 9 4.18 -12.77 -22.60
C ASN A 9 4.96 -12.36 -21.33
N TYR A 10 4.38 -12.81 -20.22
CA TYR A 10 4.90 -12.79 -18.85
C TYR A 10 6.16 -13.67 -18.72
N GLY A 11 7.34 -13.14 -19.09
CA GLY A 11 8.59 -13.90 -19.02
C GLY A 11 9.90 -13.11 -19.18
N ASP A 12 9.90 -11.98 -19.87
CA ASP A 12 11.14 -11.22 -20.13
C ASP A 12 11.35 -10.07 -19.15
N LYS A 13 12.09 -10.36 -18.07
CA LYS A 13 13.05 -9.47 -17.37
C LYS A 13 12.64 -7.99 -17.13
N GLY A 14 11.36 -7.69 -16.96
CA GLY A 14 10.87 -6.35 -16.64
C GLY A 14 10.76 -5.37 -17.83
N VAL A 15 10.55 -5.87 -19.05
CA VAL A 15 10.18 -5.06 -20.22
C VAL A 15 8.65 -5.08 -20.41
N CYS A 16 8.07 -3.91 -20.65
CA CYS A 16 6.65 -3.64 -20.83
C CYS A 16 6.43 -2.87 -22.15
N THR A 17 5.17 -2.77 -22.61
CA THR A 17 4.81 -1.94 -23.78
C THR A 17 3.97 -0.75 -23.31
N ASP A 18 4.29 0.46 -23.77
CA ASP A 18 3.48 1.65 -23.48
C ASP A 18 2.21 1.73 -24.36
N ASP A 19 1.36 2.73 -24.13
CA ASP A 19 0.12 2.94 -24.90
C ASP A 19 0.37 3.22 -26.40
N SER A 20 1.62 3.57 -26.78
CA SER A 20 2.03 3.82 -28.16
C SER A 20 2.68 2.60 -28.83
N GLY A 21 2.80 1.48 -28.13
CA GLY A 21 3.46 0.28 -28.64
C GLY A 21 4.99 0.27 -28.46
N ASN A 22 5.58 1.24 -27.76
CA ASN A 22 7.03 1.28 -27.52
C ASN A 22 7.41 0.36 -26.36
N LEU A 23 8.57 -0.30 -26.48
CA LEU A 23 9.16 -1.08 -25.40
C LEU A 23 9.75 -0.15 -24.33
N VAL A 24 9.27 -0.29 -23.11
CA VAL A 24 9.68 0.48 -21.92
C VAL A 24 9.99 -0.47 -20.77
N CYS A 25 10.71 0.00 -19.75
CA CYS A 25 10.84 -0.79 -18.53
C CYS A 25 9.54 -0.76 -17.73
N CYS A 26 9.19 -1.90 -17.11
CA CYS A 26 8.01 -2.03 -16.27
C CYS A 26 8.10 -1.17 -14.99
N PHE A 27 6.96 -1.07 -14.28
CA PHE A 27 6.70 -0.16 -13.15
C PHE A 27 7.68 -0.24 -11.95
N ASP A 28 8.58 -1.20 -11.90
CA ASP A 28 9.59 -1.37 -10.85
C ASP A 28 11.00 -1.57 -11.42
N HIS A 29 11.21 -1.24 -12.70
CA HIS A 29 12.46 -1.45 -13.42
C HIS A 29 12.98 -0.14 -14.01
N THR A 30 14.31 0.03 -13.97
CA THR A 30 15.00 1.15 -14.62
C THR A 30 15.92 0.65 -15.73
N LEU A 31 16.12 1.46 -16.76
CA LEU A 31 16.98 1.11 -17.89
C LEU A 31 18.45 1.36 -17.51
N VAL A 32 19.22 0.28 -17.34
CA VAL A 32 20.65 0.33 -17.03
C VAL A 32 21.41 -0.44 -18.11
N ASN A 33 22.29 0.24 -18.86
CA ASN A 33 23.08 -0.37 -19.94
C ASN A 33 22.23 -1.14 -20.97
N GLY A 34 21.09 -0.58 -21.37
CA GLY A 34 20.17 -1.20 -22.34
C GLY A 34 19.35 -2.38 -21.80
N LYS A 35 19.39 -2.65 -20.49
CA LYS A 35 18.62 -3.71 -19.83
C LYS A 35 17.71 -3.14 -18.76
N CYS A 36 16.47 -3.63 -18.68
CA CYS A 36 15.59 -3.33 -17.56
C CYS A 36 16.05 -4.08 -16.31
N VAL A 37 16.36 -3.33 -15.25
CA VAL A 37 16.83 -3.87 -13.97
C VAL A 37 15.85 -3.44 -12.88
N GLY A 38 15.33 -4.41 -12.14
CA GLY A 38 14.38 -4.15 -11.06
C GLY A 38 15.04 -3.39 -9.91
N CYS A 39 14.29 -2.49 -9.27
CA CYS A 39 14.77 -1.79 -8.09
C CYS A 39 15.09 -2.78 -6.97
N THR A 40 16.30 -2.69 -6.42
CA THR A 40 16.75 -3.50 -5.30
C THR A 40 16.01 -3.14 -4.01
N ILE A 41 16.09 -4.01 -3.00
CA ILE A 41 15.58 -3.72 -1.65
C ILE A 41 16.18 -2.40 -1.13
N GLY A 42 15.36 -1.59 -0.44
CA GLY A 42 15.74 -0.25 0.00
C GLY A 42 15.53 0.86 -1.03
N PHE A 43 15.04 0.54 -2.23
CA PHE A 43 14.70 1.50 -3.27
C PHE A 43 13.25 1.37 -3.74
N ARG A 44 12.68 2.48 -4.21
CA ARG A 44 11.38 2.58 -4.88
C ARG A 44 11.53 3.17 -6.27
N PHE A 45 10.59 2.83 -7.15
CA PHE A 45 10.48 3.48 -8.45
C PHE A 45 9.75 4.81 -8.33
N LYS A 46 10.38 5.91 -8.74
CA LYS A 46 9.74 7.23 -8.81
C LYS A 46 10.40 8.07 -9.91
N GLY A 47 9.58 8.57 -10.84
CA GLY A 47 10.06 9.43 -11.93
C GLY A 47 11.01 8.74 -12.90
N GLY A 48 10.79 7.45 -13.21
CA GLY A 48 11.63 6.72 -14.17
C GLY A 48 12.94 6.16 -13.60
N SER A 49 13.20 6.30 -12.29
CA SER A 49 14.42 5.80 -11.66
C SER A 49 14.16 5.16 -10.30
N CYS A 50 15.10 4.31 -9.86
CA CYS A 50 15.10 3.73 -8.52
C CYS A 50 15.72 4.74 -7.54
N MET A 51 14.93 5.24 -6.62
CA MET A 51 15.35 6.16 -5.56
C MET A 51 15.31 5.49 -4.19
N PRO A 52 16.17 5.88 -3.24
CA PRO A 52 16.11 5.37 -1.87
C PRO A 52 14.71 5.51 -1.26
N CYS A 53 14.37 4.60 -0.36
CA CYS A 53 13.14 4.70 0.40
C CYS A 53 13.07 5.99 1.23
N GLU A 54 11.86 6.53 1.34
CA GLU A 54 11.59 7.67 2.23
C GLU A 54 11.86 7.29 3.70
N THR A 55 12.05 8.31 4.54
CA THR A 55 12.21 8.12 5.98
C THR A 55 11.08 7.26 6.54
N ASN A 56 11.42 6.31 7.42
CA ASN A 56 10.50 5.35 8.03
C ASN A 56 9.87 4.31 7.08
N ARG A 57 10.47 4.04 5.92
CA ARG A 57 10.06 2.95 5.02
C ARG A 57 11.24 2.06 4.63
N TYR A 58 10.95 0.77 4.42
CA TYR A 58 11.95 -0.23 4.07
C TYR A 58 11.40 -1.34 3.16
N GLY A 59 12.30 -2.22 2.72
CA GLY A 59 11.98 -3.41 1.92
C GLY A 59 11.92 -3.14 0.41
N LYS A 60 11.34 -4.09 -0.34
CA LYS A 60 11.16 -3.96 -1.79
C LYS A 60 10.10 -2.89 -2.08
N LEU A 61 10.42 -1.92 -2.94
CA LEU A 61 9.55 -0.80 -3.30
C LEU A 61 9.06 0.04 -2.11
N CYS A 62 9.73 -0.04 -0.95
CA CYS A 62 9.40 0.76 0.23
C CYS A 62 7.95 0.57 0.73
N LEU A 63 7.40 -0.63 0.52
CA LEU A 63 6.02 -0.96 0.90
C LEU A 63 5.86 -1.16 2.41
N GLN A 64 6.94 -1.45 3.13
CA GLN A 64 6.91 -1.69 4.57
C GLN A 64 7.24 -0.41 5.35
N ARG A 65 6.58 -0.23 6.48
CA ARG A 65 6.76 0.92 7.38
C ARG A 65 7.56 0.50 8.60
N CYS A 66 8.53 1.33 8.99
CA CYS A 66 9.29 1.14 10.22
C CYS A 66 8.46 1.54 11.44
N THR A 67 8.39 0.64 12.42
CA THR A 67 7.77 0.86 13.75
C THR A 67 8.83 0.64 14.83
N CYS A 68 9.90 1.42 14.75
CA CYS A 68 11.09 1.22 15.57
C CYS A 68 10.92 1.76 16.99
N THR A 69 11.52 1.08 17.96
CA THR A 69 11.62 1.58 19.34
C THR A 69 12.62 2.75 19.44
N PHE A 70 12.66 3.44 20.59
CA PHE A 70 13.53 4.62 20.79
C PHE A 70 15.03 4.33 20.55
N ASN A 71 15.47 3.09 20.81
CA ASN A 71 16.86 2.65 20.66
C ASN A 71 17.15 2.06 19.27
N GLN A 72 16.27 2.24 18.31
CA GLN A 72 16.40 1.72 16.96
C GLN A 72 16.34 2.85 15.91
N ARG A 73 16.96 2.61 14.76
CA ARG A 73 16.84 3.45 13.56
C ARG A 73 16.21 2.64 12.44
N CYS A 74 15.51 3.32 11.54
CA CYS A 74 14.97 2.69 10.33
C CYS A 74 16.06 2.64 9.25
N ASP A 75 16.46 1.44 8.89
CA ASP A 75 17.29 1.11 7.74
C ASP A 75 16.39 0.75 6.56
N ASN A 76 16.67 1.29 5.37
CA ASN A 76 15.78 1.10 4.22
C ASN A 76 15.79 -0.35 3.69
N VAL A 77 16.81 -1.14 4.02
CA VAL A 77 16.90 -2.54 3.62
C VAL A 77 16.37 -3.45 4.73
N LEU A 78 16.84 -3.25 5.96
CA LEU A 78 16.63 -4.17 7.09
C LEU A 78 15.44 -3.80 7.99
N GLY A 79 14.88 -2.60 7.86
CA GLY A 79 13.84 -2.10 8.76
C GLY A 79 14.44 -1.59 10.08
N CYS A 80 13.93 -2.03 11.22
CA CYS A 80 14.39 -1.51 12.51
C CYS A 80 15.67 -2.19 12.97
N VAL A 81 16.77 -1.43 12.95
CA VAL A 81 18.08 -1.88 13.44
C VAL A 81 18.44 -1.12 14.71
N ASN A 82 19.10 -1.79 15.65
CA ASN A 82 19.56 -1.13 16.88
C ASN A 82 20.50 0.02 16.54
N LYS A 83 20.34 1.14 17.23
CA LYS A 83 21.38 2.17 17.28
C LYS A 83 22.54 1.53 18.03
N THR A 84 23.47 0.92 17.30
CA THR A 84 24.76 0.59 17.88
C THR A 84 25.26 1.88 18.50
N ILE A 85 25.41 1.90 19.82
CA ILE A 85 26.19 2.91 20.51
C ILE A 85 27.61 2.64 20.02
N PHE A 86 27.93 3.13 18.82
CA PHE A 86 29.29 3.42 18.51
C PHE A 86 29.63 4.51 19.50
N THR A 87 30.21 4.10 20.62
CA THR A 87 31.14 4.94 21.38
C THR A 87 32.25 5.26 20.38
N GLN A 88 31.99 6.17 19.46
CA GLN A 88 33.02 6.81 18.68
C GLN A 88 33.84 7.57 19.73
N PRO A 89 35.15 7.29 19.88
CA PRO A 89 36.01 8.25 20.54
C PRO A 89 35.84 9.57 19.79
N ALA A 90 35.57 10.64 20.54
CA ALA A 90 35.31 11.95 19.98
C ALA A 90 36.42 12.35 19.00
N SER A 91 36.14 12.30 17.70
CA SER A 91 36.86 13.08 16.71
C SER A 91 35.85 13.66 15.75
N SER A 92 35.57 14.94 16.00
CA SER A 92 34.89 15.87 15.11
C SER A 92 35.40 15.73 13.67
N GLN A 93 34.50 15.69 12.69
CA GLN A 93 34.49 16.62 11.54
C GLN A 93 33.37 16.29 10.54
N SER A 94 32.52 17.28 10.29
CA SER A 94 31.86 17.48 9.01
C SER A 94 32.92 17.58 7.92
N THR A 95 32.76 16.86 6.80
CA THR A 95 33.37 17.28 5.52
C THR A 95 32.55 16.75 4.35
N THR A 96 31.95 17.71 3.65
CA THR A 96 31.91 17.88 2.19
C THR A 96 32.05 16.63 1.31
N CYS A 97 31.00 16.32 0.53
CA CYS A 97 31.05 15.40 -0.58
C CYS A 97 31.93 15.97 -1.70
N ASN A 98 33.18 15.51 -1.80
CA ASN A 98 33.98 15.66 -3.01
C ASN A 98 34.10 14.31 -3.71
N THR A 99 33.61 14.30 -4.95
CA THR A 99 33.89 13.32 -6.00
C THR A 99 35.38 13.12 -6.16
N GLU A 100 35.86 11.87 -6.08
CA GLU A 100 36.94 11.36 -6.91
C GLU A 100 37.05 9.83 -6.79
N ASN A 101 37.37 9.21 -7.93
CA ASN A 101 37.39 7.78 -8.17
C ASN A 101 38.45 7.07 -7.31
N PHE A 102 38.05 6.01 -6.60
CA PHE A 102 39.02 5.00 -6.19
C PHE A 102 38.42 3.59 -6.23
N THR A 103 38.75 2.90 -7.31
CA THR A 103 38.69 1.46 -7.47
C THR A 103 39.68 0.84 -6.48
N GLN A 104 39.18 0.16 -5.44
CA GLN A 104 40.00 -0.79 -4.71
C GLN A 104 39.26 -2.10 -4.50
N THR A 105 39.81 -3.12 -5.16
CA THR A 105 39.46 -4.51 -5.09
C THR A 105 39.81 -5.05 -3.70
N THR A 106 38.81 -5.27 -2.85
CA THR A 106 39.02 -5.97 -1.58
C THR A 106 38.55 -7.41 -1.73
N LYS A 107 39.52 -8.32 -1.87
CA LYS A 107 39.34 -9.76 -1.63
C LYS A 107 38.89 -9.94 -0.18
N LEU A 108 37.70 -10.50 0.05
CA LEU A 108 37.30 -11.01 1.35
C LEU A 108 37.19 -12.52 1.29
N ASN A 109 38.03 -13.16 2.10
CA ASN A 109 38.14 -14.59 2.28
C ASN A 109 36.90 -15.17 2.96
N LEU A 110 36.54 -16.34 2.45
CA LEU A 110 35.55 -17.29 2.92
C LEU A 110 36.15 -18.11 4.06
N SER A 111 35.49 -18.15 5.23
CA SER A 111 35.54 -19.09 6.37
C SER A 111 34.73 -18.40 7.49
N GLU A 112 33.87 -18.99 8.31
CA GLU A 112 33.77 -20.34 8.82
C GLU A 112 32.37 -20.50 9.46
N GLU A 113 31.96 -21.75 9.55
CA GLU A 113 30.72 -22.28 10.10
C GLU A 113 30.66 -22.07 11.63
N SER A 114 29.54 -21.60 12.17
CA SER A 114 29.21 -21.88 13.58
C SER A 114 27.72 -22.15 13.77
N GLU A 115 27.51 -23.38 14.19
CA GLU A 115 26.28 -24.01 14.65
C GLU A 115 25.87 -23.41 16.00
N ILE A 116 24.74 -22.72 16.07
CA ILE A 116 24.11 -22.34 17.35
C ILE A 116 22.61 -22.67 17.31
N THR A 117 22.28 -23.50 18.29
CA THR A 117 21.02 -24.13 18.67
C THR A 117 19.86 -23.13 18.82
N ASN A 118 18.74 -23.40 18.14
CA ASN A 118 17.48 -22.68 18.32
C ASN A 118 16.72 -23.16 19.56
N PRO A 119 16.35 -22.28 20.52
CA PRO A 119 15.24 -22.52 21.42
C PRO A 119 13.92 -22.10 20.74
N THR A 120 13.12 -23.09 20.40
CA THR A 120 11.70 -22.96 20.08
C THR A 120 10.97 -22.30 21.25
N SER A 121 10.53 -21.05 21.04
CA SER A 121 9.56 -20.38 21.91
C SER A 121 8.43 -19.81 21.05
N THR A 122 7.40 -20.63 20.87
CA THR A 122 6.07 -20.21 20.46
C THR A 122 5.44 -19.37 21.57
N LYS A 123 5.47 -18.04 21.42
CA LYS A 123 4.48 -17.15 22.04
C LYS A 123 3.76 -16.36 20.96
N LYS A 124 2.59 -16.88 20.63
CA LYS A 124 1.51 -16.25 19.88
C LYS A 124 1.05 -15.03 20.71
N SER A 125 1.46 -13.83 20.32
CA SER A 125 0.87 -12.58 20.78
C SER A 125 0.33 -11.91 19.54
N SER A 126 -0.98 -12.01 19.38
CA SER A 126 -1.73 -11.58 18.21
C SER A 126 -2.77 -10.57 18.67
N ASP A 127 -2.32 -9.40 19.12
CA ASP A 127 -3.25 -8.35 19.55
C ASP A 127 -2.86 -7.01 18.91
N GLY A 128 -3.81 -6.41 18.19
CA GLY A 128 -3.88 -4.94 18.06
C GLY A 128 -3.58 -4.28 16.71
N LEU A 129 -3.54 -4.98 15.57
CA LEU A 129 -3.35 -4.32 14.26
C LEU A 129 -4.43 -4.66 13.20
N LEU A 130 -5.56 -5.23 13.63
CA LEU A 130 -6.75 -5.41 12.78
C LEU A 130 -7.91 -4.48 13.19
N ASP A 131 -7.84 -3.80 14.34
CA ASP A 131 -8.99 -3.07 14.88
C ASP A 131 -9.36 -1.83 14.07
N ARG A 132 -8.39 -1.14 13.46
CA ARG A 132 -8.69 0.13 12.77
C ARG A 132 -9.42 -0.06 11.44
N GLU A 133 -9.06 -1.08 10.67
CA GLU A 133 -9.73 -1.37 9.39
C GLU A 133 -11.11 -2.00 9.63
N ILE A 134 -11.26 -2.81 10.68
CA ILE A 134 -12.55 -3.40 11.06
C ILE A 134 -13.55 -2.32 11.50
N VAL A 135 -13.11 -1.30 12.25
CA VAL A 135 -13.97 -0.19 12.68
C VAL A 135 -14.51 0.62 11.51
N ILE A 136 -13.72 0.83 10.45
CA ILE A 136 -14.19 1.55 9.26
C ILE A 136 -15.24 0.71 8.53
N CYS A 137 -15.00 -0.59 8.36
CA CYS A 137 -15.96 -1.49 7.72
C CYS A 137 -17.30 -1.56 8.48
N THR A 138 -17.29 -1.62 9.81
CA THR A 138 -18.53 -1.70 10.61
C THR A 138 -19.37 -0.43 10.49
N VAL A 139 -18.73 0.75 10.50
CA VAL A 139 -19.43 2.03 10.32
C VAL A 139 -20.06 2.13 8.94
N VAL A 140 -19.33 1.76 7.88
CA VAL A 140 -19.85 1.80 6.50
C VAL A 140 -21.05 0.86 6.32
N VAL A 141 -20.98 -0.37 6.85
CA VAL A 141 -22.08 -1.33 6.78
C VAL A 141 -23.31 -0.81 7.54
N ALA A 142 -23.12 -0.24 8.73
CA ALA A 142 -24.21 0.37 9.49
C ALA A 142 -24.87 1.53 8.72
N CYS A 143 -24.09 2.41 8.08
CA CYS A 143 -24.63 3.49 7.25
C CYS A 143 -25.46 2.97 6.07
N ILE A 144 -25.00 1.91 5.39
CA ILE A 144 -25.75 1.31 4.27
C ILE A 144 -27.10 0.77 4.74
N ILE A 145 -27.14 0.07 5.88
CA ILE A 145 -28.39 -0.48 6.44
C ILE A 145 -29.38 0.64 6.77
N VAL A 146 -28.93 1.74 7.37
CA VAL A 146 -29.78 2.90 7.68
C VAL A 146 -30.34 3.53 6.39
N ILE A 147 -29.50 3.73 5.37
CA ILE A 147 -29.93 4.31 4.09
C ILE A 147 -30.96 3.42 3.39
N LEU A 148 -30.74 2.11 3.37
CA LEU A 148 -31.70 1.16 2.79
C LEU A 148 -33.01 1.14 3.58
N GLY A 149 -32.95 1.18 4.90
CA GLY A 149 -34.13 1.26 5.78
C GLY A 149 -34.96 2.53 5.53
N LEU A 150 -34.32 3.70 5.46
CA LEU A 150 -35.00 4.96 5.15
C LEU A 150 -35.60 4.94 3.74
N SER A 151 -34.87 4.42 2.76
CA SER A 151 -35.35 4.28 1.38
C SER A 151 -36.60 3.39 1.31
N TYR A 152 -36.60 2.28 2.06
CA TYR A 152 -37.73 1.36 2.16
C TYR A 152 -38.95 2.01 2.82
N LEU A 153 -38.76 2.76 3.91
CA LEU A 153 -39.83 3.51 4.58
C LEU A 153 -40.46 4.55 3.64
N VAL A 154 -39.66 5.28 2.87
CA VAL A 154 -40.16 6.24 1.88
C VAL A 154 -40.97 5.54 0.79
N GLN A 155 -40.57 4.35 0.34
CA GLN A 155 -41.35 3.57 -0.62
C GLN A 155 -42.70 3.13 -0.06
N ILE A 156 -42.74 2.62 1.17
CA ILE A 156 -44.00 2.26 1.86
C ILE A 156 -44.90 3.49 1.99
N TYR A 157 -44.35 4.62 2.44
CA TYR A 157 -45.12 5.86 2.57
C TYR A 157 -45.72 6.31 1.23
N ARG A 158 -44.94 6.25 0.15
CA ARG A 158 -45.42 6.56 -1.21
C ARG A 158 -46.51 5.59 -1.67
N LYS A 159 -46.39 4.30 -1.35
CA LYS A 159 -47.41 3.30 -1.71
C LYS A 159 -48.73 3.58 -1.00
N ASN A 160 -48.70 3.80 0.32
CA ASN A 160 -49.90 4.10 1.10
C ASN A 160 -50.56 5.41 0.67
N LYS A 161 -49.76 6.42 0.28
CA LYS A 161 -50.28 7.69 -0.24
C LYS A 161 -51.04 7.50 -1.56
N LYS A 162 -50.60 6.60 -2.44
CA LYS A 162 -51.30 6.31 -3.71
C LYS A 162 -52.66 5.65 -3.45
N GLU A 163 -52.73 4.71 -2.52
CA GLU A 163 -53.99 4.03 -2.14
C GLU A 163 -54.99 5.01 -1.49
N SER A 164 -54.50 5.95 -0.69
CA SER A 164 -55.34 6.99 -0.10
C SER A 164 -55.99 7.91 -1.16
N MET A 165 -55.28 8.28 -2.22
CA MET A 165 -55.85 9.14 -3.28
C MET A 165 -56.87 8.41 -4.16
N ALA A 166 -56.68 7.11 -4.42
CA ALA A 166 -57.62 6.31 -5.20
C ALA A 166 -59.00 6.23 -4.51
N ASN A 167 -59.02 6.06 -3.19
CA ASN A 167 -60.26 5.97 -2.41
C ASN A 167 -61.02 7.31 -2.31
N THR A 168 -60.32 8.45 -2.29
CA THR A 168 -60.96 9.78 -2.29
C THR A 168 -61.61 10.09 -3.63
N ALA A 169 -60.97 9.75 -4.75
CA ALA A 169 -61.51 9.99 -6.10
C ALA A 169 -62.83 9.23 -6.34
N GLN A 170 -62.95 7.99 -5.83
CA GLN A 170 -64.17 7.20 -5.98
C GLN A 170 -65.37 7.80 -5.23
N ARG A 171 -65.16 8.41 -4.06
CA ARG A 171 -66.24 9.10 -3.32
C ARG A 171 -66.74 10.36 -4.02
N THR A 172 -65.87 11.10 -4.71
CA THR A 172 -66.27 12.30 -5.44
C THR A 172 -67.12 11.98 -6.68
N HIS A 173 -66.92 10.81 -7.31
CA HIS A 173 -67.73 10.39 -8.46
C HIS A 173 -69.16 10.03 -8.06
N SER A 174 -69.36 9.32 -6.94
CA SER A 174 -70.71 8.96 -6.48
C SER A 174 -71.58 10.14 -6.05
N ILE A 175 -70.99 11.27 -5.62
CA ILE A 175 -71.77 12.46 -5.21
C ILE A 175 -72.31 13.23 -6.43
N LYS A 176 -71.63 13.16 -7.59
CA LYS A 176 -72.06 13.85 -8.83
C LYS A 176 -73.27 13.21 -9.51
N GLU A 177 -73.61 11.96 -9.19
CA GLU A 177 -74.77 11.26 -9.78
C GLU A 177 -76.08 11.54 -9.02
N PHE A 178 -76.01 12.19 -7.86
CA PHE A 178 -77.19 12.51 -7.02
C PHE A 178 -77.64 13.98 -7.12
N LEU A 179 -76.92 14.82 -7.87
CA LEU A 179 -77.21 16.24 -8.11
C LEU A 179 -77.56 16.45 -9.58
#